data_AF-A0A357BR02-F1
#
_entry.id   AF-A0A357BR02-F1
#
_cell.length_a   1.000
_cell.length_b   1.000
_cell.length_c   1.000
_cell.angle_alpha   90.00
_cell.angle_beta   90.00
_cell.angle_gamma   90.00
#
_symmetry.space_group_name_H-M   'P 1'
#
loop_
_entity.id
_entity.type
_entity.pdbx_description
1 polymer ?
#
loop_
_entity_poly.entity_id
_entity_poly.type
_entity_poly.pdbx_seq_one_letter_code
_entity_poly.pdbx_strand_id
1 'polypeptide(L)'
;MRIRVILYLLGAFALFLGLSMLPSAGISFLYKEKAVMAILSSAVITSGIGAVLFLIFKGQKVDVSHREGFAITAMAWISAGFFGALPYLLSGALPHFVDAYFESISGFTTTGASVFTSVENLPHGILFWRSLTHWIGGMGIILLSIAILPILGIGGMQLYRAEATGVGVSSDKLAPRLIETVKLFGLVYIVITVAGMIALIWAGMGPFDAVIHAFGTVATGGFSNKDINVEYYHNPLIEFILIVFMFISATNFALHASLLKQGPKIYWKNPEFRFYLGLQLTAIILVAINLRFSIYDSIASSLRYASFQVVSINTCTGFSSADFAKWPSFSQFALVVLMLIGGSTGSTTGAIKCLRIMLLLKQGYKELYHLIHPHALIPIKLGDRVVPKEVVMGAIGFTFLYIALFFTISLAMTFLGLDIVSAISSVATTMGGVGPGLGIVGPLSNFSEIPYIGKGLLIFCMLLGRLEIYTLLILFTPLFWKG
;
A
#
# COMPACT_ATOMS: atom_id res chain seq x y z
N MET A 1 -14.98 26.33 -1.63
CA MET A 1 -14.08 25.37 -2.32
C MET A 1 -14.10 25.61 -3.84
N ARG A 2 -12.97 25.66 -4.56
CA ARG A 2 -12.96 25.91 -6.02
C ARG A 2 -12.95 24.61 -6.82
N ILE A 3 -14.14 24.14 -7.20
CA ILE A 3 -14.32 22.90 -7.99
C ILE A 3 -13.54 22.94 -9.32
N ARG A 4 -13.41 24.11 -9.95
CA ARG A 4 -12.67 24.28 -11.22
C ARG A 4 -11.19 23.89 -11.09
N VAL A 5 -10.55 24.18 -9.95
CA VAL A 5 -9.15 23.81 -9.69
C VAL A 5 -9.03 22.28 -9.56
N ILE A 6 -10.00 21.67 -8.88
CA ILE A 6 -10.05 20.20 -8.68
C ILE A 6 -10.19 19.51 -10.03
N LEU A 7 -11.15 19.92 -10.86
CA LEU A 7 -11.38 19.33 -12.19
C LEU A 7 -10.19 19.55 -13.14
N TYR A 8 -9.52 20.70 -13.07
CA TYR A 8 -8.29 20.95 -13.83
C TYR A 8 -7.17 19.95 -13.49
N LEU A 9 -6.92 19.72 -12.20
CA LEU A 9 -5.89 18.78 -11.74
C LEU A 9 -6.28 17.32 -11.99
N LEU A 10 -7.54 16.95 -11.82
CA LEU A 10 -8.06 15.63 -12.18
C LEU A 10 -7.97 15.38 -13.70
N GLY A 11 -8.17 16.41 -14.52
CA GLY A 11 -7.97 16.32 -15.97
C GLY A 11 -6.52 16.00 -16.35
N ALA A 12 -5.56 16.72 -15.74
CA ALA A 12 -4.13 16.43 -15.91
C ALA A 12 -3.76 15.01 -15.44
N PHE A 13 -4.33 14.58 -14.31
CA PHE A 13 -4.13 13.24 -13.78
C PHE A 13 -4.70 12.15 -14.70
N ALA A 14 -5.93 12.32 -15.20
CA ALA A 14 -6.53 11.40 -16.16
C ALA A 14 -5.72 11.33 -17.46
N LEU A 15 -5.20 12.45 -17.96
CA LEU A 15 -4.30 12.46 -19.12
C LEU A 15 -3.03 11.63 -18.86
N PHE A 16 -2.41 11.79 -17.69
CA PHE A 16 -1.27 10.97 -17.28
C PHE A 16 -1.62 9.48 -17.20
N LEU A 17 -2.78 9.12 -16.62
CA LEU A 17 -3.23 7.74 -16.53
C LEU A 17 -3.52 7.11 -17.91
N GLY A 18 -4.10 7.86 -18.83
CA GLY A 18 -4.34 7.38 -20.19
C GLY A 18 -3.02 7.11 -20.93
N LEU A 19 -2.03 8.00 -20.78
CA LEU A 19 -0.70 7.80 -21.36
C LEU A 19 0.07 6.64 -20.71
N SER A 20 -0.14 6.38 -19.41
CA SER A 20 0.53 5.28 -18.72
C SER A 20 0.03 3.89 -19.14
N MET A 21 -1.09 3.80 -19.87
CA MET A 21 -1.56 2.54 -20.47
C MET A 21 -0.77 2.14 -21.73
N LEU A 22 -0.05 3.08 -22.36
CA LEU A 22 0.66 2.84 -23.62
C LEU A 22 1.77 1.77 -23.55
N PRO A 23 2.60 1.68 -22.48
CA PRO A 23 3.54 0.57 -22.33
C PRO A 23 2.87 -0.81 -22.34
N SER A 24 1.71 -0.94 -21.69
CA SER A 24 0.91 -2.18 -21.70
C SER A 24 0.41 -2.53 -23.10
N ALA A 25 -0.01 -1.52 -23.88
CA ALA A 25 -0.41 -1.71 -25.27
C ALA A 25 0.79 -2.14 -26.15
N GLY A 26 1.97 -1.55 -25.91
CA GLY A 26 3.21 -1.92 -26.58
C GLY A 26 3.60 -3.38 -26.31
N ILE A 27 3.50 -3.84 -25.06
CA ILE A 27 3.73 -5.25 -24.71
C ILE A 27 2.74 -6.15 -25.43
N SER A 28 1.45 -5.84 -25.37
CA SER A 28 0.43 -6.64 -26.06
C SER A 28 0.68 -6.71 -27.57
N PHE A 29 1.24 -5.65 -28.17
CA PHE A 29 1.59 -5.59 -29.59
C PHE A 29 2.80 -6.47 -29.91
N LEU A 30 3.85 -6.42 -29.08
CA LEU A 30 5.02 -7.28 -29.22
C LEU A 30 4.66 -8.77 -29.16
N TYR A 31 3.72 -9.13 -28.29
CA TYR A 31 3.20 -10.50 -28.14
C TYR A 31 2.07 -10.85 -29.13
N LYS A 32 1.72 -9.94 -30.05
CA LYS A 32 0.68 -10.11 -31.09
C LYS A 32 -0.71 -10.47 -30.53
N GLU A 33 -1.06 -9.92 -29.39
CA GLU A 33 -2.31 -10.19 -28.69
C GLU A 33 -3.44 -9.23 -29.12
N LYS A 34 -4.68 -9.70 -29.07
CA LYS A 34 -5.85 -8.86 -29.39
C LYS A 34 -6.13 -7.76 -28.36
N ALA A 35 -5.58 -7.90 -27.14
CA ALA A 35 -5.79 -6.95 -26.05
C ALA A 35 -5.22 -5.56 -26.35
N VAL A 36 -4.31 -5.41 -27.32
CA VAL A 36 -3.79 -4.13 -27.81
C VAL A 36 -4.92 -3.13 -28.07
N MET A 37 -5.96 -3.54 -28.80
CA MET A 37 -7.05 -2.64 -29.20
C MET A 37 -7.86 -2.15 -28.00
N ALA A 38 -8.10 -3.04 -27.02
CA ALA A 38 -8.80 -2.68 -25.79
C ALA A 38 -7.99 -1.70 -24.93
N ILE A 39 -6.68 -1.92 -24.79
CA ILE A 39 -5.79 -1.05 -24.01
C ILE A 39 -5.64 0.32 -24.70
N LEU A 40 -5.45 0.36 -26.03
CA LEU A 40 -5.38 1.61 -26.77
C LEU A 40 -6.69 2.40 -26.71
N SER A 41 -7.84 1.73 -26.85
CA SER A 41 -9.15 2.38 -26.72
C SER A 41 -9.33 2.97 -25.33
N SER A 42 -8.93 2.24 -24.28
CA SER A 42 -8.92 2.72 -22.90
C SER A 42 -8.03 3.95 -22.72
N ALA A 43 -6.83 3.93 -23.30
CA ALA A 43 -5.87 5.03 -23.27
C ALA A 43 -6.43 6.29 -23.94
N VAL A 44 -7.08 6.14 -25.10
CA VAL A 44 -7.70 7.23 -25.87
C VAL A 44 -8.90 7.82 -25.13
N ILE A 45 -9.80 6.99 -24.62
CA ILE A 45 -10.97 7.46 -23.85
C ILE A 45 -10.51 8.24 -22.61
N THR A 46 -9.58 7.66 -21.85
CA THR A 46 -9.07 8.25 -20.61
C THR A 46 -8.33 9.57 -20.88
N SER A 47 -7.41 9.58 -21.86
CA SER A 47 -6.66 10.77 -22.23
C SER A 47 -7.54 11.85 -22.85
N GLY A 48 -8.56 11.46 -23.62
CA GLY A 48 -9.52 12.37 -24.23
C GLY A 48 -10.35 13.10 -23.19
N ILE A 49 -10.92 12.37 -22.21
CA ILE A 49 -11.64 12.98 -21.08
C ILE A 49 -10.71 13.88 -20.26
N GLY A 50 -9.49 13.40 -19.97
CA GLY A 50 -8.48 14.18 -19.25
C GLY A 50 -8.11 15.49 -19.95
N ALA A 51 -7.87 15.44 -21.27
CA ALA A 51 -7.55 16.60 -22.10
C ALA A 51 -8.71 17.60 -22.14
N VAL A 52 -9.95 17.14 -22.31
CA VAL A 52 -11.14 17.99 -22.30
C VAL A 52 -11.26 18.74 -20.97
N LEU A 53 -11.16 18.04 -19.84
CA LEU A 53 -11.19 18.68 -18.52
C LEU A 53 -10.04 19.67 -18.33
N PHE A 54 -8.82 19.28 -18.70
CA PHE A 54 -7.64 20.12 -18.57
C PHE A 54 -7.75 21.41 -19.40
N LEU A 55 -8.25 21.33 -20.63
CA LEU A 55 -8.38 22.46 -21.54
C LEU A 55 -9.53 23.40 -21.14
N ILE A 56 -10.69 22.86 -20.75
CA ILE A 56 -11.85 23.65 -20.32
C ILE A 56 -11.52 24.48 -19.07
N PHE A 57 -10.77 23.90 -18.13
CA PHE A 57 -10.43 24.56 -16.87
C PHE A 57 -9.02 25.14 -16.86
N LYS A 58 -8.37 25.33 -18.01
CA LYS A 58 -7.05 25.95 -18.10
C LYS A 58 -7.08 27.39 -17.55
N GLY A 59 -5.99 27.81 -16.93
CA GLY A 59 -5.83 29.18 -16.39
C GLY A 59 -6.24 29.37 -14.93
N GLN A 60 -6.56 28.31 -14.20
CA GLN A 60 -6.72 28.39 -12.75
C GLN A 60 -5.38 28.64 -12.06
N LYS A 61 -5.37 29.48 -11.01
CA LYS A 61 -4.22 29.60 -10.11
C LYS A 61 -4.08 28.32 -9.29
N VAL A 62 -2.97 27.61 -9.47
CA VAL A 62 -2.65 26.35 -8.77
C VAL A 62 -2.06 26.66 -7.39
N ASP A 63 -2.89 27.24 -6.53
CA ASP A 63 -2.61 27.39 -5.12
C ASP A 63 -3.65 26.58 -4.35
N VAL A 64 -3.35 25.32 -4.08
CA VAL A 64 -4.32 24.33 -3.59
C VAL A 64 -4.50 24.49 -2.09
N SER A 65 -5.72 24.82 -1.67
CA SER A 65 -6.06 24.87 -0.24
C SER A 65 -6.10 23.46 0.36
N HIS A 66 -6.01 23.38 1.70
CA HIS A 66 -6.09 22.12 2.43
C HIS A 66 -7.33 21.27 2.06
N ARG A 67 -8.51 21.90 1.97
CA ARG A 67 -9.75 21.21 1.59
C ARG A 67 -9.70 20.70 0.15
N GLU A 68 -9.20 21.52 -0.77
CA GLU A 68 -9.05 21.11 -2.17
C GLU A 68 -8.08 19.93 -2.30
N GLY A 69 -6.98 19.92 -1.52
CA GLY A 69 -6.03 18.80 -1.47
C GLY A 69 -6.68 17.46 -1.10
N PHE A 70 -7.50 17.43 -0.04
CA PHE A 70 -8.24 16.22 0.36
C PHE A 70 -9.18 15.73 -0.75
N ALA A 71 -9.95 16.65 -1.35
CA ALA A 71 -10.88 16.31 -2.42
C ALA A 71 -10.15 15.79 -3.66
N ILE A 72 -9.08 16.45 -4.09
CA ILE A 72 -8.26 16.03 -5.25
C ILE A 72 -7.71 14.64 -5.02
N THR A 73 -7.15 14.37 -3.85
CA THR A 73 -6.61 13.06 -3.50
C THR A 73 -7.66 11.97 -3.57
N ALA A 74 -8.79 12.11 -2.86
CA ALA A 74 -9.78 11.04 -2.85
C ALA A 74 -10.40 10.81 -4.24
N MET A 75 -10.71 11.89 -4.96
CA MET A 75 -11.25 11.80 -6.32
C MET A 75 -10.24 11.24 -7.32
N ALA A 76 -8.94 11.52 -7.16
CA ALA A 76 -7.89 10.94 -8.00
C ALA A 76 -7.84 9.42 -7.86
N TRP A 77 -7.94 8.85 -6.65
CA TRP A 77 -7.91 7.39 -6.48
C TRP A 77 -9.20 6.72 -6.98
N ILE A 78 -10.35 7.35 -6.75
CA ILE A 78 -11.65 6.87 -7.26
C ILE A 78 -11.65 6.87 -8.81
N SER A 79 -11.18 7.97 -9.42
CA SER A 79 -11.07 8.09 -10.88
C SER A 79 -10.00 7.18 -11.46
N ALA A 80 -8.88 6.95 -10.76
CA ALA A 80 -7.87 5.98 -11.16
C ALA A 80 -8.45 4.58 -11.27
N GLY A 81 -9.20 4.13 -10.26
CA GLY A 81 -9.91 2.86 -10.33
C GLY A 81 -10.90 2.77 -11.49
N PHE A 82 -11.59 3.87 -11.80
CA PHE A 82 -12.59 3.88 -12.86
C PHE A 82 -11.94 3.77 -14.24
N PHE A 83 -10.95 4.61 -14.53
CA PHE A 83 -10.24 4.57 -15.80
C PHE A 83 -9.36 3.33 -15.95
N GLY A 84 -8.74 2.87 -14.86
CA GLY A 84 -7.92 1.66 -14.89
C GLY A 84 -8.70 0.35 -14.99
N ALA A 85 -10.02 0.38 -14.76
CA ALA A 85 -10.90 -0.75 -15.05
C ALA A 85 -11.20 -0.92 -16.55
N LEU A 86 -11.04 0.14 -17.36
CA LEU A 86 -11.37 0.12 -18.79
C LEU A 86 -10.58 -0.95 -19.58
N PRO A 87 -9.26 -1.14 -19.39
CA PRO A 87 -8.54 -2.23 -20.05
C PRO A 87 -9.12 -3.62 -19.76
N TYR A 88 -9.60 -3.87 -18.54
CA TYR A 88 -10.19 -5.16 -18.16
C TYR A 88 -11.58 -5.36 -18.78
N LEU A 89 -12.40 -4.30 -18.79
CA LEU A 89 -13.75 -4.32 -19.38
C LEU A 89 -13.71 -4.47 -20.90
N LEU A 90 -12.93 -3.63 -21.58
CA LEU A 90 -12.89 -3.59 -23.05
C LEU A 90 -12.17 -4.79 -23.66
N SER A 91 -11.26 -5.44 -22.91
CA SER A 91 -10.63 -6.68 -23.36
C SER A 91 -11.50 -7.91 -23.15
N GLY A 92 -12.58 -7.79 -22.35
CA GLY A 92 -13.41 -8.91 -21.93
C GLY A 92 -12.77 -9.78 -20.83
N ALA A 93 -11.62 -9.38 -20.28
CA ALA A 93 -10.96 -10.10 -19.18
C ALA A 93 -11.82 -10.15 -17.91
N LEU A 94 -12.50 -9.04 -17.60
CA LEU A 94 -13.53 -8.97 -16.54
C LEU A 94 -14.78 -8.31 -17.13
N PRO A 95 -15.83 -9.07 -17.48
CA PRO A 95 -17.01 -8.54 -18.16
C PRO A 95 -17.91 -7.71 -17.24
N HIS A 96 -17.84 -7.93 -15.92
CA HIS A 96 -18.65 -7.21 -14.94
C HIS A 96 -17.88 -6.00 -14.40
N PHE A 97 -18.54 -4.84 -14.40
CA PHE A 97 -17.94 -3.58 -13.93
C PHE A 97 -17.43 -3.65 -12.49
N VAL A 98 -18.18 -4.27 -11.58
CA VAL A 98 -17.78 -4.37 -10.16
C VAL A 98 -16.47 -5.13 -10.01
N ASP A 99 -16.27 -6.21 -10.78
CA ASP A 99 -15.05 -7.00 -10.74
C ASP A 99 -13.87 -6.24 -11.36
N ALA A 100 -14.07 -5.61 -12.52
CA ALA A 100 -13.04 -4.79 -13.15
C ALA A 100 -12.63 -3.59 -12.29
N TYR A 101 -13.59 -2.95 -11.63
CA TYR A 101 -13.35 -1.84 -10.71
C TYR A 101 -12.67 -2.32 -9.42
N PHE A 102 -13.04 -3.49 -8.89
CA PHE A 102 -12.36 -4.10 -7.74
C PHE A 102 -10.88 -4.36 -8.06
N GLU A 103 -10.60 -5.04 -9.19
CA GLU A 103 -9.24 -5.36 -9.62
C GLU A 103 -8.42 -4.08 -9.85
N SER A 104 -9.03 -3.05 -10.45
CA SER A 104 -8.34 -1.78 -10.68
C SER A 104 -8.07 -1.00 -9.41
N ILE A 105 -9.03 -0.94 -8.47
CA ILE A 105 -8.83 -0.27 -7.19
C ILE A 105 -7.74 -1.01 -6.42
N SER A 106 -7.82 -2.34 -6.32
CA SER A 106 -6.81 -3.17 -5.68
C SER A 106 -5.41 -2.91 -6.24
N GLY A 107 -5.32 -2.72 -7.56
CA GLY A 107 -4.11 -2.27 -8.22
C GLY A 107 -3.60 -0.91 -7.73
N PHE A 108 -4.36 0.16 -7.91
CA PHE A 108 -3.92 1.50 -7.52
C PHE A 108 -3.74 1.69 -6.00
N THR A 109 -4.47 0.93 -5.18
CA THR A 109 -4.29 0.95 -3.73
C THR A 109 -3.16 0.05 -3.26
N THR A 110 -2.46 -0.62 -4.19
CA THR A 110 -1.39 -1.59 -3.91
C THR A 110 -1.84 -2.64 -2.92
N THR A 111 -3.09 -3.11 -3.06
CA THR A 111 -3.66 -4.12 -2.18
C THR A 111 -3.35 -5.52 -2.64
N GLY A 112 -3.33 -5.80 -3.95
CA GLY A 112 -3.01 -7.15 -4.43
C GLY A 112 -4.12 -8.20 -4.29
N ALA A 113 -5.32 -7.81 -3.85
CA ALA A 113 -6.50 -8.68 -3.85
C ALA A 113 -7.03 -8.82 -5.29
N SER A 114 -7.16 -10.04 -5.80
CA SER A 114 -7.62 -10.27 -7.17
C SER A 114 -8.96 -10.97 -7.23
N VAL A 115 -9.76 -10.64 -8.25
CA VAL A 115 -11.02 -11.34 -8.60
C VAL A 115 -10.84 -12.27 -9.80
N PHE A 116 -9.65 -12.31 -10.41
CA PHE A 116 -9.36 -13.28 -11.46
C PHE A 116 -9.26 -14.69 -10.86
N THR A 117 -9.94 -15.63 -11.48
CA THR A 117 -9.87 -17.06 -11.11
C THR A 117 -8.60 -17.72 -11.61
N SER A 118 -8.11 -17.30 -12.78
CA SER A 118 -6.78 -17.65 -13.29
C SER A 118 -6.18 -16.45 -14.00
N VAL A 119 -5.03 -16.01 -13.49
CA VAL A 119 -4.25 -14.90 -14.03
C VAL A 119 -3.31 -15.35 -15.15
N GLU A 120 -2.89 -16.62 -15.17
CA GLU A 120 -1.92 -17.13 -16.15
C GLU A 120 -2.44 -17.12 -17.59
N ASN A 121 -3.76 -17.18 -17.76
CA ASN A 121 -4.42 -17.13 -19.06
C ASN A 121 -4.62 -15.71 -19.60
N LEU A 122 -4.27 -14.68 -18.83
CA LEU A 122 -4.45 -13.31 -19.24
C LEU A 122 -3.41 -12.88 -20.28
N PRO A 123 -3.78 -12.02 -21.24
CA PRO A 123 -2.82 -11.41 -22.16
C PRO A 123 -1.72 -10.67 -21.39
N HIS A 124 -0.49 -10.73 -21.89
CA HIS A 124 0.70 -10.09 -21.30
C HIS A 124 0.50 -8.59 -21.11
N GLY A 125 -0.20 -7.93 -22.04
CA GLY A 125 -0.56 -6.51 -21.88
C GLY A 125 -1.44 -6.24 -20.65
N ILE A 126 -2.38 -7.12 -20.36
CA ILE A 126 -3.27 -7.01 -19.19
C ILE A 126 -2.50 -7.34 -17.91
N LEU A 127 -1.69 -8.40 -17.91
CA LEU A 127 -0.82 -8.74 -16.78
C LEU A 127 0.15 -7.60 -16.43
N PHE A 128 0.74 -6.98 -17.45
CA PHE A 128 1.60 -5.83 -17.25
C PHE A 128 0.83 -4.63 -16.70
N TRP A 129 -0.35 -4.33 -17.23
CA TRP A 129 -1.19 -3.24 -16.69
C TRP A 129 -1.52 -3.46 -15.22
N ARG A 130 -1.91 -4.68 -14.83
CA ARG A 130 -2.16 -5.04 -13.41
C ARG A 130 -0.98 -4.65 -12.53
N SER A 131 0.22 -5.11 -12.86
CA SER A 131 1.41 -4.81 -12.06
C SER A 131 1.86 -3.34 -12.17
N LEU A 132 1.67 -2.69 -13.32
CA LEU A 132 1.97 -1.27 -13.49
C LEU A 132 1.09 -0.39 -12.60
N THR A 133 -0.18 -0.76 -12.38
CA THR A 133 -1.05 -0.01 -11.45
C THR A 133 -0.51 -0.05 -10.01
N HIS A 134 0.11 -1.15 -9.56
CA HIS A 134 0.84 -1.19 -8.29
C HIS A 134 1.97 -0.18 -8.29
N TRP A 135 2.81 -0.21 -9.33
CA TRP A 135 3.97 0.66 -9.41
C TRP A 135 3.60 2.15 -9.38
N ILE A 136 2.55 2.54 -10.12
CA ILE A 136 1.99 3.90 -10.13
C ILE A 136 1.38 4.24 -8.76
N GLY A 137 0.59 3.34 -8.18
CA GLY A 137 -0.05 3.52 -6.87
C GLY A 137 0.95 3.71 -5.73
N GLY A 138 2.02 2.91 -5.71
CA GLY A 138 3.12 3.01 -4.76
C GLY A 138 3.82 4.35 -4.83
N MET A 139 4.17 4.81 -6.04
CA MET A 139 4.69 6.18 -6.24
C MET A 139 3.69 7.23 -5.77
N GLY A 140 2.41 7.11 -6.13
CA GLY A 140 1.34 8.04 -5.73
C GLY A 140 1.23 8.22 -4.22
N ILE A 141 1.45 7.14 -3.45
CA ILE A 141 1.42 7.14 -1.98
C ILE A 141 2.64 7.81 -1.38
N ILE A 142 3.81 7.62 -1.98
CA ILE A 142 5.00 8.35 -1.58
C ILE A 142 4.75 9.86 -1.76
N LEU A 143 4.20 10.26 -2.91
CA LEU A 143 3.86 11.67 -3.20
C LEU A 143 2.83 12.22 -2.20
N LEU A 144 1.77 11.47 -1.94
CA LEU A 144 0.74 11.80 -0.95
C LEU A 144 1.34 11.97 0.44
N SER A 145 2.18 11.03 0.85
CA SER A 145 2.84 11.04 2.16
C SER A 145 3.71 12.27 2.36
N ILE A 146 4.39 12.72 1.30
CA ILE A 146 5.18 13.95 1.36
C ILE A 146 4.26 15.18 1.34
N ALA A 147 3.24 15.23 0.49
CA ALA A 147 2.45 16.44 0.27
C ALA A 147 1.42 16.70 1.39
N ILE A 148 0.76 15.67 1.91
CA ILE A 148 -0.47 15.81 2.72
C ILE A 148 -0.27 15.45 4.20
N LEU A 149 0.46 14.39 4.54
CA LEU A 149 0.66 13.99 5.95
C LEU A 149 1.24 15.10 6.85
N PRO A 150 2.17 15.95 6.38
CA PRO A 150 2.68 17.06 7.20
C PRO A 150 1.61 18.08 7.54
N ILE A 151 0.63 18.29 6.67
CA ILE A 151 -0.48 19.22 6.89
C ILE A 151 -1.43 18.67 7.96
N LEU A 152 -1.66 17.36 7.92
CA LEU A 152 -2.54 16.68 8.87
C LEU A 152 -2.03 16.75 10.31
N GLY A 153 -0.71 16.89 10.52
CA GLY A 153 -0.09 16.75 11.86
C GLY A 153 -0.24 15.34 12.46
N ILE A 154 -0.94 14.44 11.77
CA ILE A 154 -1.23 13.07 12.15
C ILE A 154 -0.14 12.20 11.56
N GLY A 155 0.69 11.59 12.41
CA GLY A 155 1.71 10.62 11.97
C GLY A 155 3.15 11.10 12.02
N GLY A 156 3.46 12.21 12.70
CA GLY A 156 4.85 12.54 13.09
C GLY A 156 5.86 12.77 11.96
N MET A 157 5.47 12.68 10.68
CA MET A 157 6.35 12.82 9.52
C MET A 157 7.03 14.20 9.45
N GLN A 158 6.42 15.22 10.08
CA GLN A 158 7.06 16.53 10.29
C GLN A 158 8.40 16.42 11.01
N LEU A 159 8.58 15.44 11.91
CA LEU A 159 9.83 15.20 12.64
C LEU A 159 10.92 14.65 11.73
N TYR A 160 10.57 13.81 10.75
CA TYR A 160 11.51 13.14 9.85
C TYR A 160 11.83 13.93 8.59
N ARG A 161 10.97 14.87 8.18
CA ARG A 161 11.24 15.78 7.05
C ARG A 161 12.55 16.55 7.22
N ALA A 162 12.81 17.04 8.43
CA ALA A 162 14.04 17.76 8.76
C ALA A 162 15.29 16.90 8.55
N GLU A 163 15.19 15.57 8.66
CA GLU A 163 16.30 14.63 8.47
C GLU A 163 16.58 14.34 6.99
N ALA A 164 15.55 14.33 6.15
CA ALA A 164 15.67 14.11 4.70
C ALA A 164 16.25 15.34 3.99
N THR A 165 15.79 16.54 4.38
CA THR A 165 16.20 17.81 3.76
C THR A 165 17.38 18.47 4.49
N GLY A 166 17.75 17.99 5.67
CA GLY A 166 18.94 18.42 6.42
C GLY A 166 18.86 19.81 7.05
N VAL A 167 17.70 20.49 7.05
CA VAL A 167 17.55 21.88 7.53
C VAL A 167 16.18 22.10 8.18
N GLY A 168 16.18 22.82 9.32
CA GLY A 168 14.99 23.16 10.11
C GLY A 168 13.96 24.04 9.39
N VAL A 169 12.72 23.97 9.89
CA VAL A 169 11.51 24.56 9.33
C VAL A 169 11.63 26.09 9.19
N SER A 170 11.77 26.55 7.95
CA SER A 170 11.57 27.96 7.55
C SER A 170 10.49 27.99 6.47
N SER A 171 9.45 28.79 6.69
CA SER A 171 8.15 28.80 5.99
C SER A 171 8.18 29.32 4.55
N ASP A 172 9.17 30.12 4.15
CA ASP A 172 9.14 30.85 2.87
C ASP A 172 9.59 30.08 1.62
N LYS A 173 9.91 28.78 1.74
CA LYS A 173 10.39 27.95 0.61
C LYS A 173 9.74 26.57 0.54
N LEU A 174 8.48 26.41 0.96
CA LEU A 174 7.83 25.09 1.04
C LEU A 174 7.61 24.41 -0.32
N ALA A 175 7.13 25.12 -1.34
CA ALA A 175 6.77 24.53 -2.64
C ALA A 175 7.99 24.04 -3.47
N PRO A 176 9.08 24.81 -3.63
CA PRO A 176 10.26 24.33 -4.36
C PRO A 176 10.90 23.09 -3.72
N ARG A 177 10.91 23.03 -2.38
CA ARG A 177 11.47 21.91 -1.59
C ARG A 177 10.63 20.64 -1.72
N LEU A 178 9.32 20.76 -1.88
CA LEU A 178 8.43 19.62 -2.12
C LEU A 178 8.80 18.90 -3.42
N ILE A 179 9.03 19.66 -4.49
CA ILE A 179 9.41 19.12 -5.80
C ILE A 179 10.77 18.41 -5.73
N GLU A 180 11.75 18.99 -5.03
CA GLU A 180 13.07 18.35 -4.83
C GLU A 180 12.95 17.03 -4.05
N THR A 181 12.14 17.00 -3.00
CA THR A 181 11.90 15.78 -2.20
C THR A 181 11.22 14.70 -3.05
N VAL A 182 10.23 15.08 -3.86
CA VAL A 182 9.54 14.18 -4.81
C VAL A 182 10.53 13.58 -5.81
N LYS A 183 11.41 14.39 -6.40
CA LYS A 183 12.45 13.89 -7.33
C LYS A 183 13.39 12.90 -6.65
N LEU A 184 13.85 13.22 -5.44
CA LEU A 184 14.77 12.36 -4.70
C LEU A 184 14.12 11.02 -4.34
N PHE A 185 12.90 11.02 -3.82
CA PHE A 185 12.20 9.79 -3.44
C PHE A 185 11.82 8.97 -4.66
N GLY A 186 11.42 9.64 -5.76
CA GLY A 186 11.16 8.97 -7.01
C GLY A 186 12.40 8.30 -7.61
N LEU A 187 13.58 8.94 -7.50
CA LEU A 187 14.84 8.31 -7.89
C LEU A 187 15.14 7.08 -7.04
N VAL A 188 14.99 7.16 -5.72
CA VAL A 188 15.17 6.02 -4.81
C VAL A 188 14.21 4.87 -5.18
N TYR A 189 12.94 5.17 -5.45
CA TYR A 189 11.94 4.19 -5.87
C TYR A 189 12.34 3.46 -7.16
N ILE A 190 12.80 4.20 -8.18
CA ILE A 190 13.26 3.62 -9.45
C ILE A 190 14.52 2.78 -9.24
N VAL A 191 15.49 3.26 -8.47
CA VAL A 191 16.74 2.52 -8.20
C VAL A 191 16.46 1.19 -7.51
N ILE A 192 15.61 1.19 -6.47
CA ILE A 192 15.21 -0.04 -5.76
C ILE A 192 14.48 -0.98 -6.73
N THR A 193 13.59 -0.47 -7.58
CA THR A 193 12.85 -1.27 -8.57
C THR A 193 13.80 -1.95 -9.56
N VAL A 194 14.71 -1.19 -10.17
CA VAL A 194 15.66 -1.72 -11.16
C VAL A 194 16.63 -2.71 -10.52
N ALA A 195 17.13 -2.42 -9.32
CA ALA A 195 18.01 -3.32 -8.58
C ALA A 195 17.30 -4.65 -8.25
N GLY A 196 16.04 -4.59 -7.79
CA GLY A 196 15.22 -5.77 -7.50
C GLY A 196 14.97 -6.61 -8.76
N MET A 197 14.61 -5.95 -9.86
CA MET A 197 14.41 -6.61 -11.16
C MET A 197 15.67 -7.34 -11.63
N ILE A 198 16.84 -6.69 -11.60
CA ILE A 198 18.11 -7.31 -12.01
C ILE A 198 18.46 -8.49 -11.10
N ALA A 199 18.26 -8.36 -9.79
CA ALA A 199 18.52 -9.44 -8.84
C ALA A 199 17.63 -10.66 -9.09
N LEU A 200 16.33 -10.45 -9.38
CA LEU A 200 15.40 -11.53 -9.71
C LEU A 200 15.76 -12.23 -11.02
N ILE A 201 16.16 -11.48 -12.05
CA ILE A 201 16.65 -12.06 -13.31
C ILE A 201 17.91 -12.91 -13.06
N TRP A 202 18.84 -12.40 -12.26
CA TRP A 202 20.07 -13.12 -11.91
C TRP A 202 19.79 -14.42 -11.14
N ALA A 203 18.73 -14.45 -10.33
CA ALA A 203 18.28 -15.65 -9.63
C ALA A 203 17.52 -16.67 -10.52
N GLY A 204 17.33 -16.36 -11.81
CA GLY A 204 16.73 -17.25 -12.80
C GLY A 204 15.27 -16.97 -13.14
N MET A 205 14.67 -15.88 -12.65
CA MET A 205 13.33 -15.47 -13.03
C MET A 205 13.32 -14.88 -14.45
N GLY A 206 12.32 -15.20 -15.26
CA GLY A 206 12.17 -14.63 -16.60
C GLY A 206 12.06 -13.10 -16.56
N PRO A 207 12.56 -12.35 -17.57
CA PRO A 207 12.57 -10.88 -17.51
C PRO A 207 11.18 -10.25 -17.32
N PHE A 208 10.15 -10.80 -17.95
CA PHE A 208 8.78 -10.31 -17.81
C PHE A 208 8.25 -10.53 -16.38
N ASP A 209 8.41 -11.74 -15.87
CA ASP A 209 8.06 -12.12 -14.50
C ASP A 209 8.80 -11.25 -13.47
N ALA A 210 10.10 -10.99 -13.70
CA ALA A 210 10.92 -10.16 -12.83
C ALA A 210 10.46 -8.71 -12.78
N VAL A 211 10.02 -8.13 -13.90
CA VAL A 211 9.41 -6.79 -13.91
C VAL A 211 8.12 -6.77 -13.11
N ILE A 212 7.24 -7.76 -13.32
CA ILE A 212 5.96 -7.87 -12.60
C ILE A 212 6.18 -7.99 -11.09
N HIS A 213 7.09 -8.86 -10.67
CA HIS A 213 7.36 -9.05 -9.24
C HIS A 213 8.12 -7.86 -8.65
N ALA A 214 9.02 -7.21 -9.38
CA ALA A 214 9.70 -6.00 -8.90
C ALA A 214 8.72 -4.84 -8.68
N PHE A 215 7.78 -4.63 -9.59
CA PHE A 215 6.72 -3.63 -9.43
C PHE A 215 5.85 -3.92 -8.21
N GLY A 216 5.39 -5.16 -8.04
CA GLY A 216 4.62 -5.59 -6.87
C GLY A 216 5.39 -5.51 -5.55
N THR A 217 6.70 -5.79 -5.57
CA THR A 217 7.59 -5.73 -4.40
C THR A 217 7.78 -4.29 -3.92
N VAL A 218 8.20 -3.40 -4.83
CA VAL A 218 8.59 -2.04 -4.43
C VAL A 218 7.38 -1.17 -4.10
N ALA A 219 6.26 -1.41 -4.77
CA ALA A 219 5.00 -0.79 -4.45
C ALA A 219 4.32 -1.36 -3.19
N THR A 220 4.83 -2.47 -2.65
CA THR A 220 4.21 -3.28 -1.59
C THR A 220 2.75 -3.59 -1.92
N GLY A 221 2.52 -4.38 -2.98
CA GLY A 221 1.18 -4.78 -3.39
C GLY A 221 1.03 -6.21 -3.93
N GLY A 222 2.10 -6.91 -4.32
CA GLY A 222 2.03 -8.39 -4.42
C GLY A 222 1.30 -9.06 -5.58
N PHE A 223 0.87 -8.33 -6.61
CA PHE A 223 0.35 -8.97 -7.82
C PHE A 223 1.43 -9.84 -8.48
N SER A 224 1.01 -11.04 -8.87
CA SER A 224 1.81 -12.00 -9.62
C SER A 224 1.11 -12.34 -10.93
N ASN A 225 1.90 -12.78 -11.90
CA ASN A 225 1.43 -13.39 -13.14
C ASN A 225 1.32 -14.92 -13.05
N LYS A 226 1.45 -15.49 -11.85
CA LYS A 226 1.30 -16.91 -11.56
C LYS A 226 0.17 -17.10 -10.55
N ASP A 227 -0.66 -18.13 -10.74
CA ASP A 227 -1.86 -18.36 -9.92
C ASP A 227 -1.47 -18.70 -8.47
N ILE A 228 -0.41 -19.51 -8.30
CA ILE A 228 0.18 -19.84 -6.98
C ILE A 228 1.28 -18.85 -6.55
N ASN A 229 1.33 -17.67 -7.16
CA ASN A 229 2.22 -16.59 -6.77
C ASN A 229 3.72 -17.01 -6.76
N VAL A 230 4.50 -16.61 -5.76
CA VAL A 230 5.95 -16.91 -5.67
C VAL A 230 6.22 -18.39 -5.44
N GLU A 231 5.26 -19.16 -4.93
CA GLU A 231 5.38 -20.62 -4.77
C GLU A 231 5.73 -21.32 -6.11
N TYR A 232 5.27 -20.78 -7.24
CA TYR A 232 5.54 -21.28 -8.60
C TYR A 232 7.02 -21.53 -8.91
N TYR A 233 7.92 -20.67 -8.41
CA TYR A 233 9.33 -20.72 -8.80
C TYR A 233 10.13 -21.78 -8.03
N HIS A 234 9.62 -22.25 -6.89
CA HIS A 234 10.28 -23.20 -5.99
C HIS A 234 11.77 -22.89 -5.71
N ASN A 235 12.15 -21.61 -5.73
CA ASN A 235 13.55 -21.17 -5.66
C ASN A 235 13.81 -20.34 -4.39
N PRO A 236 14.56 -20.87 -3.41
CA PRO A 236 14.88 -20.16 -2.17
C PRO A 236 15.60 -18.82 -2.39
N LEU A 237 16.37 -18.68 -3.47
CA LEU A 237 17.10 -17.45 -3.78
C LEU A 237 16.14 -16.34 -4.19
N ILE A 238 15.12 -16.65 -5.00
CA ILE A 238 14.08 -15.69 -5.39
C ILE A 238 13.31 -15.24 -4.14
N GLU A 239 12.93 -16.18 -3.27
CA GLU A 239 12.25 -15.87 -2.01
C GLU A 239 13.09 -14.94 -1.13
N PHE A 240 14.39 -15.21 -0.99
CA PHE A 240 15.29 -14.39 -0.20
C PHE A 240 15.45 -12.97 -0.78
N ILE A 241 15.59 -12.84 -2.10
CA ILE A 241 15.67 -11.54 -2.77
C ILE A 241 14.38 -10.75 -2.52
N LEU A 242 13.21 -11.38 -2.68
CA LEU A 242 11.93 -10.72 -2.41
C LEU A 242 11.82 -10.29 -0.94
N ILE A 243 12.23 -11.13 0.03
CA ILE A 243 12.27 -10.74 1.45
C ILE A 243 13.06 -9.44 1.65
N VAL A 244 14.26 -9.36 1.08
CA VAL A 244 15.14 -8.19 1.23
C VAL A 244 14.49 -6.95 0.62
N PHE A 245 13.98 -7.03 -0.60
CA PHE A 245 13.39 -5.88 -1.28
C PHE A 245 12.04 -5.46 -0.67
N MET A 246 11.21 -6.40 -0.20
CA MET A 246 9.99 -6.09 0.55
C MET A 246 10.33 -5.32 1.84
N PHE A 247 11.33 -5.78 2.60
CA PHE A 247 11.74 -5.12 3.83
C PHE A 247 12.28 -3.71 3.58
N ILE A 248 13.09 -3.53 2.53
CA ILE A 248 13.61 -2.23 2.12
C ILE A 248 12.44 -1.32 1.73
N SER A 249 11.53 -1.75 0.86
CA SER A 249 10.41 -0.93 0.39
C SER A 249 9.43 -0.54 1.50
N ALA A 250 9.28 -1.37 2.53
CA ALA A 250 8.49 -1.06 3.71
C ALA A 250 9.19 -0.15 4.75
N THR A 251 10.47 0.17 4.52
CA THR A 251 11.23 1.14 5.31
C THR A 251 10.96 2.56 4.81
N ASN A 252 11.19 3.55 5.68
CA ASN A 252 10.95 4.95 5.38
C ASN A 252 11.87 5.47 4.24
N PHE A 253 11.28 5.96 3.15
CA PHE A 253 12.01 6.48 1.98
C PHE A 253 12.90 7.69 2.30
N ALA A 254 12.57 8.46 3.35
CA ALA A 254 13.43 9.52 3.86
C ALA A 254 14.78 8.99 4.36
N LEU A 255 14.80 7.81 4.99
CA LEU A 255 16.03 7.18 5.46
C LEU A 255 16.89 6.70 4.29
N HIS A 256 16.26 6.12 3.26
CA HIS A 256 16.95 5.73 2.03
C HIS A 256 17.58 6.93 1.32
N ALA A 257 16.84 8.02 1.20
CA ALA A 257 17.33 9.27 0.62
C ALA A 257 18.51 9.86 1.41
N SER A 258 18.48 9.76 2.74
CA SER A 258 19.54 10.27 3.61
C SER A 258 20.77 9.35 3.73
N LEU A 259 20.68 8.10 3.29
CA LEU A 259 21.78 7.13 3.34
C LEU A 259 23.05 7.64 2.66
N LEU A 260 22.91 8.27 1.49
CA LEU A 260 24.03 8.79 0.69
C LEU A 260 24.81 9.90 1.42
N LYS A 261 24.14 10.67 2.28
CA LYS A 261 24.76 11.81 3.00
C LYS A 261 25.23 11.45 4.40
N GLN A 262 24.49 10.59 5.12
CA GLN A 262 24.69 10.34 6.55
C GLN A 262 25.25 8.93 6.85
N GLY A 263 25.36 8.07 5.84
CA GLY A 263 25.83 6.69 5.97
C GLY A 263 24.82 5.75 6.65
N PRO A 264 25.14 4.45 6.76
CA PRO A 264 24.20 3.41 7.20
C PRO A 264 23.79 3.51 8.67
N LYS A 265 24.55 4.25 9.49
CA LYS A 265 24.25 4.44 10.92
C LYS A 265 22.92 5.17 11.14
N ILE A 266 22.37 5.87 10.14
CA ILE A 266 21.10 6.59 10.24
C ILE A 266 19.92 5.66 10.57
N TYR A 267 19.90 4.45 10.01
CA TYR A 267 18.83 3.47 10.27
C TYR A 267 18.81 3.07 11.74
N TRP A 268 19.97 2.80 12.33
CA TRP A 268 20.03 2.35 13.73
C TRP A 268 19.73 3.47 14.74
N LYS A 269 20.02 4.73 14.38
CA LYS A 269 19.63 5.88 15.18
C LYS A 269 18.11 6.07 15.21
N ASN A 270 17.42 5.69 14.14
CA ASN A 270 15.99 5.84 14.03
C ASN A 270 15.25 4.85 14.95
N PRO A 271 14.43 5.33 15.91
CA PRO A 271 13.71 4.45 16.84
C PRO A 271 12.58 3.66 16.18
N GLU A 272 11.94 4.20 15.14
CA GLU A 272 10.89 3.51 14.39
C GLU A 272 11.47 2.33 13.60
N PHE A 273 12.62 2.51 12.94
CA PHE A 273 13.29 1.43 12.23
C PHE A 273 13.67 0.27 13.16
N ARG A 274 14.20 0.57 14.36
CA ARG A 274 14.52 -0.45 15.37
C ARG A 274 13.27 -1.18 15.87
N PHE A 275 12.17 -0.46 16.06
CA PHE A 275 10.89 -1.06 16.45
C PHE A 275 10.36 -1.98 15.34
N TYR A 276 10.35 -1.51 14.09
CA TYR A 276 9.94 -2.28 12.92
C TYR A 276 10.76 -3.56 12.75
N LEU A 277 12.10 -3.46 12.82
CA LEU A 277 12.97 -4.64 12.75
C LEU A 277 12.72 -5.62 13.91
N GLY A 278 12.54 -5.11 15.13
CA GLY A 278 12.23 -5.93 16.31
C GLY A 278 10.90 -6.66 16.19
N LEU A 279 9.86 -5.99 15.70
CA LEU A 279 8.55 -6.57 15.41
C LEU A 279 8.68 -7.71 14.40
N GLN A 280 9.37 -7.46 13.28
CA GLN A 280 9.58 -8.43 12.21
C GLN A 280 10.29 -9.68 12.71
N LEU A 281 11.44 -9.53 13.38
CA LEU A 281 12.23 -10.65 13.88
C LEU A 281 11.47 -11.46 14.93
N THR A 282 10.75 -10.80 15.84
CA THR A 282 9.96 -11.47 16.87
C THR A 282 8.85 -12.32 16.24
N ALA A 283 8.13 -11.76 15.27
CA ALA A 283 7.07 -12.49 14.58
C ALA A 283 7.63 -13.67 13.76
N ILE A 284 8.76 -13.51 13.08
CA ILE A 284 9.44 -14.60 12.34
C ILE A 284 9.79 -15.74 13.29
N ILE A 285 10.39 -15.44 14.45
CA ILE A 285 10.78 -16.46 15.43
C ILE A 285 9.56 -17.21 15.96
N LEU A 286 8.50 -16.50 16.36
CA LEU A 286 7.30 -17.12 16.91
C LEU A 286 6.58 -18.02 15.89
N VAL A 287 6.44 -17.56 14.65
CA VAL A 287 5.82 -18.34 13.58
C VAL A 287 6.73 -19.52 13.20
N ALA A 288 8.04 -19.33 13.07
CA ALA A 288 8.97 -20.42 12.76
C ALA A 288 8.96 -21.52 13.82
N ILE A 289 8.92 -21.15 15.11
CA ILE A 289 8.79 -22.11 16.22
C ILE A 289 7.48 -22.90 16.07
N ASN A 290 6.36 -22.22 15.86
CA ASN A 290 5.06 -22.89 15.74
C ASN A 290 5.01 -23.84 14.53
N LEU A 291 5.59 -23.44 13.39
CA LEU A 291 5.67 -24.27 12.19
C LEU A 291 6.61 -25.46 12.35
N ARG A 292 7.74 -25.29 13.06
CA ARG A 292 8.69 -26.37 13.34
C ARG A 292 8.05 -27.53 14.10
N PHE A 293 7.16 -27.23 15.04
CA PHE A 293 6.52 -28.27 15.86
C PHE A 293 5.24 -28.85 15.25
N SER A 294 4.71 -28.26 14.18
CA SER A 294 3.39 -28.62 13.66
C SER A 294 3.39 -29.09 12.21
N ILE A 295 4.30 -28.59 11.37
CA ILE A 295 4.25 -28.81 9.90
C ILE A 295 5.59 -29.22 9.32
N TYR A 296 6.67 -28.51 9.65
CA TYR A 296 7.97 -28.72 9.01
C TYR A 296 8.97 -29.34 9.99
N ASP A 297 9.57 -30.46 9.61
CA ASP A 297 10.58 -31.15 10.44
C ASP A 297 11.93 -30.43 10.50
N SER A 298 12.25 -29.63 9.47
CA SER A 298 13.52 -28.91 9.38
C SER A 298 13.39 -27.48 9.87
N ILE A 299 14.33 -27.06 10.72
CA ILE A 299 14.46 -25.66 11.18
C ILE A 299 14.66 -24.72 10.00
N ALA A 300 15.41 -25.16 8.98
CA ALA A 300 15.67 -24.36 7.79
C ALA A 300 14.37 -24.11 7.00
N SER A 301 13.54 -25.14 6.82
CA SER A 301 12.25 -25.02 6.12
C SER A 301 11.28 -24.14 6.91
N SER A 302 11.14 -24.35 8.22
CA SER A 302 10.26 -23.53 9.06
C SER A 302 10.68 -22.06 9.04
N LEU A 303 11.99 -21.77 9.11
CA LEU A 303 12.49 -20.39 9.08
C LEU A 303 12.32 -19.76 7.70
N ARG A 304 12.56 -20.50 6.61
CA ARG A 304 12.37 -20.03 5.24
C ARG A 304 10.93 -19.58 5.00
N TYR A 305 9.95 -20.45 5.24
CA TYR A 305 8.55 -20.13 5.01
C TYR A 305 8.01 -19.07 5.99
N ALA A 306 8.38 -19.15 7.27
CA ALA A 306 8.00 -18.14 8.25
C ALA A 306 8.56 -16.76 7.88
N SER A 307 9.85 -16.66 7.55
CA SER A 307 10.47 -15.39 7.19
C SER A 307 9.84 -14.77 5.95
N PHE A 308 9.55 -15.56 4.92
CA PHE A 308 8.90 -15.06 3.71
C PHE A 308 7.50 -14.51 4.01
N GLN A 309 6.62 -15.30 4.65
CA GLN A 309 5.24 -14.87 4.86
C GLN A 309 5.10 -13.78 5.91
N VAL A 310 5.89 -13.80 6.99
CA VAL A 310 5.84 -12.75 7.99
C VAL A 310 6.32 -11.41 7.41
N VAL A 311 7.34 -11.41 6.55
CA VAL A 311 7.77 -10.19 5.83
C VAL A 311 6.70 -9.77 4.85
N SER A 312 6.27 -10.66 3.96
CA SER A 312 5.26 -10.36 2.94
C SER A 312 3.98 -9.73 3.51
N ILE A 313 3.46 -10.28 4.61
CA ILE A 313 2.23 -9.79 5.24
C ILE A 313 2.46 -8.48 5.99
N ASN A 314 3.52 -8.36 6.81
CA ASN A 314 3.76 -7.14 7.58
C ASN A 314 4.17 -5.94 6.72
N THR A 315 4.83 -6.19 5.59
CA THR A 315 5.14 -5.16 4.61
C THR A 315 3.95 -4.81 3.73
N CYS A 316 2.79 -5.43 3.93
CA CYS A 316 1.60 -5.29 3.08
C CYS A 316 1.86 -5.67 1.62
N THR A 317 2.87 -6.50 1.34
CA THR A 317 3.11 -6.94 -0.04
C THR A 317 2.15 -8.04 -0.43
N GLY A 318 1.96 -9.06 0.41
CA GLY A 318 1.00 -10.14 0.13
C GLY A 318 1.39 -11.16 -0.92
N PHE A 319 2.67 -11.25 -1.29
CA PHE A 319 3.16 -12.45 -1.98
C PHE A 319 3.02 -13.69 -1.12
N SER A 320 2.89 -14.85 -1.75
CA SER A 320 2.83 -16.13 -1.05
C SER A 320 3.82 -17.15 -1.60
N SER A 321 4.62 -17.73 -0.71
CA SER A 321 5.50 -18.88 -1.00
C SER A 321 4.98 -20.19 -0.44
N ALA A 322 3.89 -20.13 0.34
CA ALA A 322 3.21 -21.29 0.90
C ALA A 322 1.76 -20.95 1.24
N ASP A 323 0.90 -21.97 1.21
CA ASP A 323 -0.49 -21.91 1.65
C ASP A 323 -0.59 -21.83 3.19
N PHE A 324 -0.56 -20.61 3.73
CA PHE A 324 -0.70 -20.39 5.16
C PHE A 324 -2.13 -20.61 5.69
N ALA A 325 -3.13 -20.85 4.84
CA ALA A 325 -4.45 -21.27 5.30
C ALA A 325 -4.44 -22.71 5.87
N LYS A 326 -3.37 -23.47 5.59
CA LYS A 326 -3.12 -24.80 6.19
C LYS A 326 -2.23 -24.76 7.44
N TRP A 327 -1.73 -23.57 7.82
CA TRP A 327 -0.86 -23.44 8.99
C TRP A 327 -1.63 -23.56 10.30
N PRO A 328 -0.97 -23.83 11.45
CA PRO A 328 -1.67 -23.93 12.72
C PRO A 328 -2.30 -22.58 13.10
N SER A 329 -3.38 -22.62 13.87
CA SER A 329 -4.19 -21.44 14.19
C SER A 329 -3.40 -20.29 14.82
N PHE A 330 -2.35 -20.59 15.59
CA PHE A 330 -1.45 -19.56 16.12
C PHE A 330 -0.78 -18.76 15.00
N SER A 331 -0.19 -19.45 14.02
CA SER A 331 0.48 -18.81 12.88
C SER A 331 -0.51 -18.04 12.02
N GLN A 332 -1.69 -18.59 11.76
CA GLN A 332 -2.76 -17.90 11.03
C GLN A 332 -3.17 -16.60 11.72
N PHE A 333 -3.46 -16.67 13.03
CA PHE A 333 -3.88 -15.51 13.80
C PHE A 333 -2.77 -14.45 13.90
N ALA A 334 -1.51 -14.88 14.09
CA ALA A 334 -0.36 -13.98 14.08
C ALA A 334 -0.24 -13.22 12.75
N LEU A 335 -0.42 -13.89 11.60
CA LEU A 335 -0.42 -13.24 10.29
C LEU A 335 -1.60 -12.26 10.15
N VAL A 336 -2.81 -12.60 10.61
CA VAL A 336 -3.95 -11.66 10.57
C VAL A 336 -3.69 -10.42 11.44
N VAL A 337 -3.06 -10.56 12.60
CA VAL A 337 -2.65 -9.41 13.42
C VAL A 337 -1.62 -8.55 12.67
N LEU A 338 -0.66 -9.17 11.98
CA LEU A 338 0.30 -8.45 11.16
C LEU A 338 -0.33 -7.75 9.95
N MET A 339 -1.46 -8.23 9.42
CA MET A 339 -2.20 -7.50 8.36
C MET A 339 -2.71 -6.14 8.85
N LEU A 340 -2.94 -5.97 10.16
CA LEU A 340 -3.39 -4.71 10.76
C LEU A 340 -2.21 -3.77 11.11
N ILE A 341 -0.99 -4.29 11.17
CA ILE A 341 0.22 -3.53 11.52
C ILE A 341 1.10 -3.41 10.27
N GLY A 342 1.23 -2.19 9.76
CA GLY A 342 2.04 -1.93 8.58
C GLY A 342 3.50 -1.60 8.91
N GLY A 343 4.31 -1.48 7.85
CA GLY A 343 5.70 -1.02 7.94
C GLY A 343 5.90 0.42 8.46
N SER A 344 7.06 1.00 8.13
CA SER A 344 7.46 2.31 8.62
C SER A 344 6.62 3.46 8.03
N THR A 345 6.55 4.58 8.74
CA THR A 345 5.94 5.82 8.25
C THR A 345 6.74 6.39 7.08
N GLY A 346 6.07 6.87 6.04
CA GLY A 346 6.75 7.37 4.83
C GLY A 346 7.30 6.26 3.92
N SER A 347 6.86 5.01 4.13
CA SER A 347 7.00 3.90 3.18
C SER A 347 5.75 3.74 2.31
N THR A 348 5.81 2.82 1.35
CA THR A 348 4.67 2.44 0.49
C THR A 348 3.64 1.55 1.18
N THR A 349 3.85 1.09 2.42
CA THR A 349 2.93 0.13 3.07
C THR A 349 1.56 0.73 3.37
N GLY A 350 0.57 -0.10 3.70
CA GLY A 350 -0.72 0.32 4.26
C GLY A 350 -0.78 0.15 5.77
N ALA A 351 -1.98 -0.18 6.26
CA ALA A 351 -2.31 -0.56 7.64
C ALA A 351 -1.91 0.48 8.72
N ILE A 352 -2.02 0.10 10.00
CA ILE A 352 -1.60 0.97 11.10
C ILE A 352 -0.07 0.97 11.15
N LYS A 353 0.54 2.08 10.73
CA LYS A 353 2.00 2.25 10.66
C LYS A 353 2.69 1.99 12.00
N CYS A 354 3.92 1.45 11.95
CA CYS A 354 4.76 1.15 13.10
C CYS A 354 4.91 2.33 14.08
N LEU A 355 5.06 3.56 13.59
CA LEU A 355 5.11 4.75 14.44
C LEU A 355 3.87 4.90 15.32
N ARG A 356 2.66 4.70 14.78
CA ARG A 356 1.42 4.84 15.55
C ARG A 356 1.34 3.79 16.64
N ILE A 357 1.69 2.54 16.32
CA ILE A 357 1.76 1.46 17.31
C ILE A 357 2.77 1.81 18.42
N MET A 358 3.96 2.29 18.07
CA MET A 358 4.96 2.70 19.05
C MET A 358 4.47 3.85 19.94
N LEU A 359 3.77 4.86 19.40
CA LEU A 359 3.19 5.95 20.17
C LEU A 359 2.10 5.46 21.13
N LEU A 360 1.24 4.54 20.69
CA LEU A 360 0.20 3.94 21.52
C LEU A 360 0.79 3.14 22.69
N LEU A 361 1.81 2.32 22.42
CA LEU A 361 2.50 1.56 23.46
C LEU A 361 3.15 2.49 24.50
N LYS A 362 3.79 3.58 24.05
CA LYS A 362 4.37 4.58 24.96
C LYS A 362 3.32 5.34 25.76
N GLN A 363 2.19 5.67 25.14
CA GLN A 363 1.08 6.32 25.83
C GLN A 363 0.45 5.38 26.86
N GLY A 364 0.22 4.11 26.52
CA GLY A 364 -0.27 3.11 27.46
C GLY A 364 0.67 2.91 28.64
N TYR A 365 1.98 2.78 28.38
CA TYR A 365 2.98 2.71 29.45
C TYR A 365 2.99 3.96 30.33
N LYS A 366 2.86 5.15 29.72
CA LYS A 366 2.78 6.42 30.46
C LYS A 366 1.56 6.45 31.38
N GLU A 367 0.39 6.01 30.95
CA GLU A 367 -0.81 5.96 31.79
C GLU A 367 -0.62 4.97 32.97
N LEU A 368 -0.05 3.79 32.71
CA LEU A 368 0.29 2.83 33.78
C LEU A 368 1.28 3.44 34.79
N TYR A 369 2.30 4.14 34.32
CA TYR A 369 3.26 4.83 35.19
C TYR A 369 2.60 5.93 36.01
N HIS A 370 1.67 6.68 35.41
CA HIS A 370 0.97 7.78 36.07
C HIS A 370 0.06 7.28 37.20
N LEU A 371 -0.51 6.08 37.06
CA LEU A 371 -1.24 5.41 38.15
C LEU A 371 -0.36 5.15 39.38
N ILE A 372 0.95 4.89 39.18
CA ILE A 372 1.92 4.67 40.26
C ILE A 372 2.45 6.01 40.79
N HIS A 373 2.64 6.99 39.91
CA HIS A 373 3.23 8.29 40.23
C HIS A 373 2.37 9.48 39.72
N PRO A 374 1.30 9.87 40.45
CA PRO A 374 0.30 10.87 40.02
C PRO A 374 0.82 12.29 39.72
N HIS A 375 2.04 12.63 40.15
CA HIS A 375 2.65 13.94 39.92
C HIS A 375 3.79 13.90 38.89
N ALA A 376 4.05 12.74 38.28
CA ALA A 376 5.14 12.59 37.31
C ALA A 376 4.79 13.21 35.95
N LEU A 377 5.57 14.23 35.54
CA LEU A 377 5.46 14.84 34.22
C LEU A 377 6.37 14.12 33.22
N ILE A 378 5.87 13.03 32.63
CA ILE A 378 6.63 12.24 31.65
C ILE A 378 6.24 12.63 30.22
N PRO A 379 7.12 13.26 29.44
CA PRO A 379 6.88 13.50 28.03
C PRO A 379 7.07 12.22 27.21
N ILE A 380 6.24 12.01 26.19
CA ILE A 380 6.49 10.96 25.19
C ILE A 380 7.59 11.45 24.27
N LYS A 381 8.66 10.66 24.16
CA LYS A 381 9.81 10.96 23.29
C LYS A 381 9.92 9.98 22.14
N LEU A 382 10.40 10.48 21.00
CA LEU A 382 10.82 9.69 19.85
C LEU A 382 12.28 10.04 19.55
N GLY A 383 13.19 9.12 19.89
CA GLY A 383 14.61 9.45 19.99
C GLY A 383 14.80 10.58 21.01
N ASP A 384 15.50 11.63 20.61
CA ASP A 384 15.79 12.78 21.48
C ASP A 384 14.70 13.87 21.46
N ARG A 385 13.64 13.70 20.65
CA ARG A 385 12.61 14.73 20.48
C ARG A 385 11.34 14.40 21.26
N VAL A 386 10.77 15.41 21.90
CA VAL A 386 9.44 15.31 22.54
C VAL A 386 8.36 15.34 21.46
N VAL A 387 7.42 14.42 21.53
CA VAL A 387 6.29 14.33 20.60
C VAL A 387 5.15 15.23 21.11
N PRO A 388 4.61 16.15 20.28
CA PRO A 388 3.47 16.98 20.67
C PRO A 388 2.23 16.14 21.00
N LYS A 389 1.40 16.63 21.93
CA LYS A 389 0.21 15.91 22.39
C LYS A 389 -0.79 15.66 21.26
N GLU A 390 -0.89 16.60 20.32
CA GLU A 390 -1.77 16.55 19.15
C GLU A 390 -1.44 15.37 18.25
N VAL A 391 -0.15 15.04 18.10
CA VAL A 391 0.31 13.89 17.31
C VAL A 391 -0.08 12.58 17.98
N VAL A 392 0.06 12.49 19.31
CA VAL A 392 -0.33 11.32 20.09
C VAL A 392 -1.85 11.12 20.04
N MET A 393 -2.62 12.19 20.25
CA MET A 393 -4.09 12.15 20.16
C MET A 393 -4.57 11.79 18.74
N GLY A 394 -3.90 12.30 17.71
CA GLY A 394 -4.16 11.93 16.32
C GLY A 394 -3.89 10.44 16.04
N ALA A 395 -2.84 9.86 16.63
CA ALA A 395 -2.56 8.43 16.52
C ALA A 395 -3.63 7.57 17.22
N ILE A 396 -4.08 7.98 18.41
CA ILE A 396 -5.17 7.31 19.15
C ILE A 396 -6.48 7.36 18.35
N GLY A 397 -6.87 8.56 17.88
CA GLY A 397 -8.07 8.75 17.09
C GLY A 397 -8.06 7.93 15.79
N PHE A 398 -6.92 7.90 15.10
CA PHE A 398 -6.75 7.09 13.90
C PHE A 398 -6.97 5.61 14.20
N THR A 399 -6.28 5.07 15.21
CA THR A 399 -6.36 3.64 15.53
C THR A 399 -7.75 3.25 16.03
N PHE A 400 -8.41 4.11 16.81
CA PHE A 400 -9.79 3.88 17.22
C PHE A 400 -10.72 3.76 16.01
N LEU A 401 -10.67 4.73 15.08
CA LEU A 401 -11.48 4.69 13.86
C LEU A 401 -11.14 3.49 12.98
N TYR A 402 -9.86 3.15 12.85
CA TYR A 402 -9.40 1.98 12.09
C TYR A 402 -10.06 0.69 12.63
N ILE A 403 -9.95 0.45 13.93
CA ILE A 403 -10.50 -0.75 14.57
C ILE A 403 -12.03 -0.76 14.56
N ALA A 404 -12.67 0.38 14.78
CA ALA A 404 -14.14 0.50 14.73
C ALA A 404 -14.69 0.18 13.34
N LEU A 405 -14.08 0.73 12.28
CA LEU A 405 -14.47 0.44 10.90
C LEU A 405 -14.18 -1.01 10.53
N PHE A 406 -13.03 -1.55 10.94
CA PHE A 406 -12.67 -2.96 10.73
C PHE A 406 -13.74 -3.91 11.27
N PHE A 407 -14.17 -3.74 12.53
CA PHE A 407 -15.22 -4.60 13.11
C PHE A 407 -16.59 -4.36 12.48
N THR A 408 -16.95 -3.11 12.20
CA THR A 408 -18.26 -2.77 11.61
C THR A 408 -18.42 -3.36 10.21
N ILE A 409 -17.37 -3.25 9.38
CA ILE A 409 -17.41 -3.80 8.02
C ILE A 409 -17.30 -5.32 8.06
N SER A 410 -16.51 -5.90 8.97
CA SER A 410 -16.47 -7.36 9.15
C SER A 410 -17.85 -7.92 9.52
N LEU A 411 -18.60 -7.24 10.39
CA LEU A 411 -19.98 -7.59 10.73
C LEU A 411 -20.92 -7.44 9.52
N ALA A 412 -20.73 -6.41 8.68
CA ALA A 412 -21.48 -6.28 7.44
C ALA A 412 -21.18 -7.42 6.45
N MET A 413 -19.93 -7.89 6.38
CA MET A 413 -19.55 -9.02 5.53
C MET A 413 -20.19 -10.34 6.01
N THR A 414 -20.30 -10.58 7.32
CA THR A 414 -21.01 -11.76 7.84
C THR A 414 -22.52 -11.67 7.58
N PHE A 415 -23.11 -10.47 7.63
CA PHE A 415 -24.51 -10.25 7.22
C PHE A 415 -24.76 -10.61 5.75
N LEU A 416 -23.75 -10.47 4.89
CA LEU A 416 -23.80 -10.89 3.48
C LEU A 416 -23.59 -12.41 3.28
N GLY A 417 -23.45 -13.18 4.36
CA GLY A 417 -23.37 -14.64 4.33
C GLY A 417 -21.96 -15.23 4.37
N LEU A 418 -20.91 -14.42 4.55
CA LEU A 418 -19.55 -14.94 4.75
C LEU A 418 -19.38 -15.51 6.17
N ASP A 419 -18.56 -16.56 6.29
CA ASP A 419 -18.13 -17.05 7.59
C ASP A 419 -17.21 -16.02 8.29
N ILE A 420 -17.06 -16.16 9.61
CA ILE A 420 -16.32 -15.21 10.45
C ILE A 420 -14.86 -15.07 10.00
N VAL A 421 -14.20 -16.16 9.61
CA VAL A 421 -12.79 -16.15 9.21
C VAL A 421 -12.63 -15.39 7.89
N SER A 422 -13.45 -15.71 6.90
CA SER A 422 -13.46 -15.04 5.61
C SER A 422 -13.84 -13.56 5.73
N ALA A 423 -14.82 -13.22 6.56
CA ALA A 423 -15.25 -11.83 6.79
C ALA A 423 -14.15 -10.99 7.46
N ILE A 424 -13.61 -11.45 8.58
CA ILE A 424 -12.54 -10.74 9.32
C ILE A 424 -11.29 -10.62 8.45
N SER A 425 -10.90 -11.70 7.78
CA SER A 425 -9.66 -11.71 7.01
C SER A 425 -9.76 -10.90 5.72
N SER A 426 -10.89 -10.92 5.02
CA SER A 426 -11.11 -10.07 3.83
C SER A 426 -11.07 -8.59 4.16
N VAL A 427 -11.62 -8.17 5.30
CA VAL A 427 -11.54 -6.76 5.73
C VAL A 427 -10.14 -6.42 6.24
N ALA A 428 -9.48 -7.30 7.00
CA ALA A 428 -8.10 -7.07 7.46
C ALA A 428 -7.15 -6.85 6.28
N THR A 429 -7.22 -7.73 5.27
CA THR A 429 -6.31 -7.69 4.13
C THR A 429 -6.59 -6.51 3.19
N THR A 430 -7.86 -6.18 2.94
CA THR A 430 -8.21 -5.05 2.07
C THR A 430 -7.97 -3.70 2.73
N MET A 431 -8.28 -3.56 4.02
CA MET A 431 -8.02 -2.32 4.76
C MET A 431 -6.53 -2.13 5.08
N GLY A 432 -5.80 -3.22 5.31
CA GLY A 432 -4.34 -3.21 5.48
C GLY A 432 -3.58 -3.00 4.17
N GLY A 433 -4.22 -3.27 3.04
CA GLY A 433 -3.59 -3.23 1.71
C GLY A 433 -2.62 -4.39 1.50
N VAL A 434 -2.95 -5.59 1.98
CA VAL A 434 -2.06 -6.75 1.96
C VAL A 434 -2.32 -7.66 0.76
N GLY A 435 -3.57 -8.06 0.51
CA GLY A 435 -3.97 -8.85 -0.65
C GLY A 435 -4.60 -10.19 -0.28
N PRO A 436 -3.80 -11.20 0.14
CA PRO A 436 -4.32 -12.49 0.57
C PRO A 436 -4.91 -12.42 1.98
N GLY A 437 -5.90 -13.26 2.24
CA GLY A 437 -6.53 -13.46 3.54
C GLY A 437 -6.57 -14.93 3.94
N LEU A 438 -7.65 -15.34 4.59
CA LEU A 438 -7.96 -16.69 5.06
C LEU A 438 -9.39 -17.04 4.65
N GLY A 439 -9.75 -18.33 4.72
CA GLY A 439 -11.05 -18.82 4.28
C GLY A 439 -11.17 -18.74 2.75
N ILE A 440 -12.30 -18.28 2.23
CA ILE A 440 -12.54 -18.20 0.77
C ILE A 440 -11.63 -17.18 0.06
N VAL A 441 -10.99 -16.28 0.80
CA VAL A 441 -10.00 -15.31 0.30
C VAL A 441 -8.57 -15.70 0.68
N GLY A 442 -8.30 -16.99 0.84
CA GLY A 442 -6.99 -17.55 1.18
C GLY A 442 -5.84 -17.17 0.21
N PRO A 443 -4.59 -17.51 0.57
CA PRO A 443 -3.41 -17.13 -0.22
C PRO A 443 -3.32 -17.72 -1.63
N LEU A 444 -3.99 -18.85 -1.86
CA LEU A 444 -4.10 -19.51 -3.17
C LEU A 444 -5.53 -19.39 -3.76
N SER A 445 -6.35 -18.51 -3.17
CA SER A 445 -7.72 -18.26 -3.59
C SER A 445 -7.85 -16.81 -4.08
N ASN A 446 -9.07 -16.39 -4.42
CA ASN A 446 -9.34 -15.08 -4.98
C ASN A 446 -10.70 -14.56 -4.47
N PHE A 447 -11.01 -13.30 -4.79
CA PHE A 447 -12.20 -12.60 -4.32
C PHE A 447 -13.40 -12.78 -5.27
N SER A 448 -13.32 -13.67 -6.27
CA SER A 448 -14.38 -13.84 -7.27
C SER A 448 -15.70 -14.28 -6.64
N GLU A 449 -15.64 -15.14 -5.61
CA GLU A 449 -16.80 -15.69 -4.89
C GLU A 449 -17.48 -14.68 -3.95
N ILE A 450 -16.86 -13.52 -3.70
CA ILE A 450 -17.44 -12.49 -2.84
C ILE A 450 -18.67 -11.86 -3.55
N PRO A 451 -19.83 -11.74 -2.88
CA PRO A 451 -20.98 -11.06 -3.44
C PRO A 451 -20.66 -9.63 -3.91
N TYR A 452 -21.31 -9.14 -4.95
CA TYR A 452 -21.00 -7.81 -5.51
C TYR A 452 -21.11 -6.66 -4.50
N ILE A 453 -22.08 -6.71 -3.59
CA ILE A 453 -22.21 -5.74 -2.50
C ILE A 453 -20.98 -5.81 -1.57
N GLY A 454 -20.52 -7.03 -1.25
CA GLY A 454 -19.31 -7.27 -0.48
C GLY A 454 -18.06 -6.73 -1.17
N LYS A 455 -17.91 -6.95 -2.48
CA LYS A 455 -16.83 -6.34 -3.28
C LYS A 455 -16.84 -4.81 -3.18
N GLY A 456 -18.03 -4.19 -3.21
CA GLY A 456 -18.19 -2.75 -2.99
C GLY A 456 -17.69 -2.27 -1.62
N LEU A 457 -18.01 -3.02 -0.54
CA LEU A 457 -17.51 -2.73 0.81
C LEU A 457 -15.99 -2.87 0.88
N LEU A 458 -15.43 -3.91 0.26
CA LEU A 458 -14.00 -4.16 0.23
C LEU A 458 -13.24 -3.12 -0.62
N ILE A 459 -13.82 -2.63 -1.72
CA ILE A 459 -13.32 -1.46 -2.47
C ILE A 459 -13.22 -0.24 -1.55
N PHE A 460 -14.25 0.00 -0.75
CA PHE A 460 -14.26 1.08 0.23
C PHE A 460 -13.17 0.89 1.30
N CYS A 461 -12.95 -0.34 1.80
CA CYS A 461 -11.86 -0.67 2.71
C CYS A 461 -10.48 -0.35 2.13
N MET A 462 -10.23 -0.75 0.86
CA MET A 462 -8.96 -0.47 0.17
C MET A 462 -8.68 1.02 0.09
N LEU A 463 -9.68 1.81 -0.31
CA LEU A 463 -9.57 3.28 -0.36
C LEU A 463 -9.39 3.89 1.03
N LEU A 464 -10.13 3.44 2.04
CA LEU A 464 -10.03 3.92 3.42
C LEU A 464 -8.63 3.72 3.99
N GLY A 465 -8.13 2.48 3.90
CA GLY A 465 -6.81 2.12 4.42
C GLY A 465 -5.72 2.92 3.72
N ARG A 466 -5.80 2.99 2.38
CA ARG A 466 -4.78 3.62 1.56
C ARG A 466 -4.72 5.14 1.70
N LEU A 467 -5.87 5.78 1.93
CA LEU A 467 -6.00 7.23 2.10
C LEU A 467 -5.94 7.67 3.57
N GLU A 468 -5.43 6.83 4.48
CA GLU A 468 -5.24 7.20 5.89
C GLU A 468 -6.54 7.59 6.61
N ILE A 469 -7.66 6.93 6.26
CA ILE A 469 -9.02 7.02 6.82
C ILE A 469 -9.63 8.43 6.80
N TYR A 470 -9.03 9.38 7.51
CA TYR A 470 -9.49 10.77 7.64
C TYR A 470 -9.66 11.46 6.29
N THR A 471 -8.73 11.26 5.36
CA THR A 471 -8.77 11.88 4.02
C THR A 471 -10.05 11.51 3.28
N LEU A 472 -10.54 10.28 3.44
CA LEU A 472 -11.76 9.82 2.79
C LEU A 472 -13.00 10.16 3.62
N LEU A 473 -12.98 9.94 4.94
CA LEU A 473 -14.13 10.20 5.82
C LEU A 473 -14.52 11.68 5.88
N ILE A 474 -13.56 12.59 5.77
CA ILE A 474 -13.86 14.03 5.83
C ILE A 474 -14.78 14.47 4.69
N LEU A 475 -14.74 13.79 3.53
CA LEU A 475 -15.62 14.07 2.40
C LEU A 475 -17.09 13.79 2.71
N PHE A 476 -17.37 12.88 3.66
CA PHE A 476 -18.74 12.59 4.10
C PHE A 476 -19.23 13.57 5.16
N THR A 477 -18.38 14.49 5.62
CA THR A 477 -18.76 15.50 6.62
C THR A 477 -19.33 16.74 5.93
N PRO A 478 -20.58 17.17 6.22
CA PRO A 478 -21.17 18.35 5.57
C PRO A 478 -20.38 19.65 5.76
N LEU A 479 -19.66 19.79 6.88
CA LEU A 479 -18.80 20.93 7.19
C LEU A 479 -17.65 21.11 6.19
N PHE A 480 -17.19 20.03 5.57
CA PHE A 480 -16.11 20.06 4.58
C PHE A 480 -16.50 20.87 3.33
N TRP A 481 -17.76 20.73 2.90
CA TRP A 481 -18.30 21.35 1.69
C TRP A 481 -18.85 22.77 1.91
N LYS A 482 -19.00 23.20 3.16
CA LYS A 482 -19.48 24.54 3.51
C LYS A 482 -18.30 25.51 3.63
N GLY A 483 -18.19 26.44 2.68
CA GLY A 483 -17.10 27.43 2.51
C GLY A 483 -16.37 27.26 1.18
#